data_AF-A0A356IBC9-F1
#
_entry.id   AF-A0A356IBC9-F1
#
_cell.length_a   1.000
_cell.length_b   1.000
_cell.length_c   1.000
_cell.angle_alpha   90.00
_cell.angle_beta   90.00
_cell.angle_gamma   90.00
#
_symmetry.space_group_name_H-M   'P 1'
#
loop_
_entity.id
_entity.type
_entity.pdbx_description
1 polymer ?
#
loop_
_entity_poly.entity_id
_entity_poly.type
_entity_poly.pdbx_seq_one_letter_code
_entity_poly.pdbx_strand_id
1 'polypeptide(L)'
;MELESPLNPGSTIGIIGGGQLGRMLAIAARQMDYKTVVLDPDSNCPAGQVADRVIRSEYSDIKASSELAALADVVTYEFENVDADSVSSAEKHKPVRPSSSVLRTT
;
A
#
# COMPACT_ATOMS: atom_id res chain seq x y z
N MET A 1 -3.81 14.27 2.60
CA MET A 1 -3.05 14.58 3.83
C MET A 1 -1.59 14.79 3.49
N GLU A 2 -0.93 15.75 4.12
CA GLU A 2 0.52 15.91 4.02
C GLU A 2 1.23 15.20 5.18
N LEU A 3 2.49 14.81 4.95
CA LEU A 3 3.38 14.35 6.02
C LEU A 3 4.13 15.59 6.52
N GLU A 4 3.99 15.93 7.80
CA GLU A 4 4.67 17.09 8.41
C GLU A 4 6.17 16.83 8.65
N SER A 5 6.60 15.57 8.63
CA SER A 5 8.00 15.14 8.76
C SER A 5 8.24 13.80 8.07
N PRO A 6 9.50 13.45 7.72
CA PRO A 6 9.84 12.12 7.22
C PRO A 6 9.42 11.02 8.19
N LEU A 7 9.02 9.86 7.65
CA LEU A 7 8.76 8.68 8.47
C LEU A 7 10.06 8.17 9.08
N ASN A 8 10.00 7.75 10.35
CA ASN A 8 11.14 7.17 11.04
C ASN A 8 11.23 5.66 10.74
N PRO A 9 12.43 5.06 10.86
CA PRO A 9 12.58 3.62 11.03
C PRO A 9 11.57 3.05 12.05
N GLY A 10 10.99 1.90 11.76
CA GLY A 10 9.93 1.25 12.52
C GLY A 10 8.49 1.58 12.04
N SER A 11 8.31 2.63 11.22
CA SER A 11 7.02 2.97 10.61
C SER A 11 6.54 1.90 9.61
N THR A 12 5.25 1.95 9.27
CA THR A 12 4.61 0.96 8.40
C THR A 12 4.20 1.54 7.04
N ILE A 13 4.58 0.85 5.95
CA ILE A 13 4.19 1.19 4.58
C ILE A 13 3.09 0.23 4.11
N GLY A 14 1.95 0.77 3.69
CA GLY A 14 0.90 0.00 3.03
C GLY A 14 1.16 -0.07 1.53
N ILE A 15 1.04 -1.26 0.93
CA ILE A 15 1.28 -1.49 -0.50
C ILE A 15 0.01 -2.12 -1.10
N ILE A 16 -0.63 -1.44 -2.06
CA ILE A 16 -1.72 -2.02 -2.85
C ILE A 16 -1.11 -2.72 -4.06
N GLY A 17 -1.33 -4.03 -4.18
CA GLY A 17 -0.66 -4.90 -5.14
C GLY A 17 0.51 -5.65 -4.50
N GLY A 18 0.51 -6.98 -4.65
CA GLY A 18 1.51 -7.87 -4.07
C GLY A 18 2.37 -8.60 -5.10
N GLY A 19 2.55 -8.04 -6.29
CA GLY A 19 3.37 -8.61 -7.35
C GLY A 19 4.88 -8.42 -7.12
N GLN A 20 5.67 -8.56 -8.19
CA GLN A 20 7.13 -8.52 -8.08
C GLN A 20 7.66 -7.15 -7.67
N LEU A 21 6.98 -6.05 -8.05
CA LEU A 21 7.42 -4.71 -7.69
C LEU A 21 7.12 -4.42 -6.22
N GLY A 22 5.95 -4.81 -5.73
CA GLY A 22 5.61 -4.79 -4.32
C GLY A 22 6.60 -5.61 -3.48
N ARG A 23 7.05 -6.76 -3.98
CA ARG A 23 8.10 -7.57 -3.33
C ARG A 23 9.43 -6.84 -3.25
N MET A 24 9.87 -6.24 -4.35
CA MET A 24 11.12 -5.46 -4.38
C MET A 24 11.05 -4.27 -3.42
N LEU A 25 9.90 -3.59 -3.36
CA LEU A 25 9.64 -2.50 -2.43
C LEU A 25 9.69 -2.99 -0.98
N ALA A 26 9.00 -4.08 -0.66
CA ALA A 26 8.97 -4.62 0.70
C ALA A 26 10.35 -5.08 1.21
N ILE A 27 11.18 -5.65 0.32
CA ILE A 27 12.58 -5.99 0.66
C ILE A 27 13.38 -4.73 1.00
N ALA A 28 13.28 -3.69 0.17
CA ALA A 28 13.98 -2.42 0.41
C ALA A 28 13.48 -1.73 1.68
N ALA A 29 12.16 -1.73 1.93
CA ALA A 29 11.54 -1.21 3.13
C ALA A 29 12.10 -1.90 4.38
N ARG A 30 12.18 -3.24 4.39
CA ARG A 30 12.74 -3.99 5.52
C ARG A 30 14.24 -3.69 5.75
N GLN A 31 15.03 -3.49 4.69
CA GLN A 31 16.43 -3.09 4.83
C GLN A 31 16.61 -1.74 5.53
N MET A 32 15.60 -0.87 5.43
CA MET A 32 15.54 0.44 6.08
C MET A 32 14.76 0.43 7.40
N ASP A 33 14.45 -0.76 7.94
CA ASP A 33 13.68 -0.97 9.19
C ASP A 33 12.21 -0.48 9.13
N TYR A 34 11.63 -0.40 7.94
CA TYR A 34 10.18 -0.22 7.80
C TYR A 34 9.46 -1.57 7.82
N LYS A 35 8.25 -1.55 8.38
CA LYS A 35 7.28 -2.65 8.24
C LYS A 35 6.44 -2.46 6.99
N THR A 36 5.86 -3.54 6.49
CA THR A 36 5.00 -3.53 5.31
C THR A 36 3.71 -4.32 5.52
N VAL A 37 2.61 -3.74 5.03
CA VAL A 37 1.32 -4.42 4.90
C VAL A 37 0.96 -4.42 3.41
N VAL A 38 0.61 -5.58 2.88
CA VAL A 38 0.26 -5.74 1.46
C VAL A 38 -1.23 -6.06 1.32
N LEU A 39 -1.92 -5.42 0.37
CA LEU A 39 -3.26 -5.79 -0.07
C LEU A 39 -3.16 -6.52 -1.41
N ASP A 40 -3.58 -7.79 -1.45
CA ASP A 40 -3.58 -8.62 -2.66
C ASP A 40 -4.64 -9.75 -2.55
N PRO A 41 -5.37 -10.10 -3.62
CA PRO A 41 -6.34 -11.20 -3.57
C PRO A 41 -5.69 -12.59 -3.42
N ASP A 42 -4.43 -12.75 -3.86
CA ASP A 42 -3.66 -13.99 -3.75
C ASP A 42 -2.88 -14.06 -2.43
N SER A 43 -3.18 -15.08 -1.62
CA SER A 43 -2.45 -15.38 -0.39
C SER A 43 -0.98 -15.75 -0.62
N ASN A 44 -0.61 -16.16 -1.83
CA ASN A 44 0.75 -16.55 -2.20
C ASN A 44 1.46 -15.49 -3.05
N CYS A 45 0.90 -14.27 -3.12
CA CYS A 45 1.47 -13.17 -3.90
C CYS A 45 2.95 -12.93 -3.56
N PRO A 46 3.79 -12.59 -4.54
CA PRO A 46 5.23 -12.40 -4.33
C PRO A 46 5.60 -11.48 -3.15
N ALA A 47 4.91 -10.34 -2.98
CA ALA A 47 5.18 -9.41 -1.90
C ALA A 47 4.73 -9.95 -0.53
N GLY A 48 3.65 -10.73 -0.50
CA GLY A 48 3.13 -11.33 0.73
C GLY A 48 4.11 -12.29 1.40
N GLN A 49 5.01 -12.90 0.63
CA GLN A 49 6.07 -13.79 1.15
C GLN A 49 7.11 -13.05 2.01
N VAL A 50 7.23 -11.74 1.84
CA VAL A 50 8.19 -10.89 2.57
C VAL A 50 7.50 -9.80 3.38
N ALA A 51 6.20 -9.57 3.26
CA ALA A 51 5.49 -8.56 4.04
C ALA A 51 5.30 -8.99 5.51
N ASP A 52 5.09 -8.02 6.40
CA ASP A 52 4.80 -8.30 7.81
C ASP A 52 3.32 -8.67 8.02
N ARG A 53 2.44 -8.21 7.13
CA ARG A 53 1.02 -8.61 7.08
C ARG A 53 0.49 -8.58 5.65
N VAL A 54 -0.45 -9.47 5.36
CA VAL A 54 -1.20 -9.50 4.10
C VAL A 54 -2.69 -9.34 4.40
N ILE A 55 -3.34 -8.40 3.72
CA ILE A 55 -4.79 -8.27 3.65
C ILE A 55 -5.24 -8.95 2.36
N ARG A 56 -6.04 -9.99 2.51
CA ARG A 56 -6.55 -10.75 1.36
C ARG A 56 -7.89 -10.17 0.91
N SER A 57 -7.86 -9.32 -0.10
CA SER A 57 -9.06 -8.84 -0.77
C SER A 57 -8.76 -8.36 -2.19
N GLU A 58 -9.81 -8.18 -2.98
CA GLU A 58 -9.73 -7.58 -4.31
C GLU A 58 -9.26 -6.12 -4.22
N TYR A 59 -8.52 -5.66 -5.24
CA TYR A 59 -8.02 -4.28 -5.27
C TYR A 59 -9.12 -3.22 -5.29
N SER A 60 -10.31 -3.57 -5.79
CA SER A 60 -11.49 -2.70 -5.81
C SER A 60 -12.24 -2.66 -4.47
N ASP A 61 -11.82 -3.42 -3.46
CA ASP A 61 -12.45 -3.41 -2.15
C ASP A 61 -12.04 -2.18 -1.34
N ILE A 62 -12.93 -1.18 -1.37
CA ILE A 62 -12.81 0.08 -0.63
C ILE A 62 -12.60 -0.14 0.87
N LYS A 63 -13.21 -1.18 1.47
CA LYS A 63 -13.04 -1.46 2.91
C LYS A 63 -11.65 -2.00 3.19
N ALA A 64 -11.16 -2.90 2.34
CA ALA A 64 -9.81 -3.43 2.46
C ALA A 64 -8.74 -2.36 2.27
N SER A 65 -8.92 -1.43 1.33
CA SER A 65 -8.03 -0.27 1.15
C SER A 65 -8.05 0.68 2.36
N SER A 66 -9.21 0.84 2.99
CA SER A 66 -9.34 1.61 4.24
C SER A 66 -8.68 0.90 5.43
N GLU A 67 -8.81 -0.43 5.53
CA GLU A 67 -8.12 -1.25 6.53
C GLU A 67 -6.60 -1.15 6.35
N LEU A 68 -6.10 -1.26 5.12
CA LEU A 68 -4.70 -1.09 4.78
C LEU A 68 -4.17 0.25 5.29
N ALA A 69 -4.89 1.34 5.00
CA ALA A 69 -4.52 2.67 5.45
C ALA A 69 -4.56 2.80 6.98
N ALA A 70 -5.51 2.17 7.67
CA ALA A 70 -5.55 2.19 9.13
C ALA A 70 -4.33 1.51 9.79
N LEU A 71 -3.70 0.57 9.09
CA LEU A 71 -2.52 -0.18 9.55
C LEU A 71 -1.18 0.44 9.13
N ALA A 72 -1.20 1.47 8.29
CA ALA A 72 -0.02 2.08 7.71
C ALA A 72 0.17 3.54 8.15
N ASP A 73 1.39 4.04 8.01
CA ASP A 73 1.74 5.46 8.16
C ASP A 73 1.70 6.19 6.82
N VAL A 74 1.98 5.47 5.73
CA VAL A 74 1.85 5.91 4.34
C VAL A 74 1.43 4.74 3.47
N VAL A 75 0.66 5.01 2.42
CA VAL A 75 0.26 3.99 1.44
C VAL A 75 0.86 4.32 0.07
N THR A 76 1.21 3.27 -0.66
CA THR A 76 1.64 3.33 -2.05
C THR A 76 1.01 2.16 -2.81
N TYR A 77 1.19 2.12 -4.12
CA TYR A 77 0.67 1.08 -5.00
C TYR A 77 1.71 0.68 -6.04
N GLU A 78 1.68 -0.59 -6.44
CA GLU A 78 2.70 -1.16 -7.33
C GLU A 78 2.46 -0.87 -8.81
N PHE A 79 1.20 -0.71 -9.23
CA PHE A 79 0.82 -0.68 -10.65
C PHE A 79 -0.30 0.33 -10.94
N GLU A 80 -0.38 0.80 -12.18
CA GLU A 80 -1.26 1.88 -12.62
C GLU A 80 -2.73 1.47 -12.82
N ASN A 81 -3.00 0.18 -13.02
CA ASN A 81 -4.36 -0.34 -13.25
C ASN A 81 -5.14 -0.62 -11.95
N VAL A 82 -4.72 -0.03 -10.84
CA VAL A 82 -5.46 -0.10 -9.57
C VAL A 82 -6.69 0.83 -9.64
N ASP A 83 -7.80 0.39 -9.05
CA ASP A 83 -9.03 1.18 -9.02
C ASP A 83 -8.81 2.50 -8.25
N ALA A 84 -8.98 3.62 -8.94
CA ALA A 84 -8.68 4.95 -8.40
C ALA A 84 -9.59 5.31 -7.20
N ASP A 85 -10.82 4.80 -7.16
CA ASP A 85 -11.76 5.05 -6.07
C ASP A 85 -11.37 4.26 -4.81
N SER A 86 -10.89 3.03 -4.98
CA SER A 86 -10.28 2.23 -3.92
C SER A 86 -9.04 2.93 -3.34
N VAL A 87 -8.13 3.43 -4.18
CA VAL A 87 -6.97 4.21 -3.71
C VAL A 87 -7.40 5.50 -3.00
N SER A 88 -8.39 6.21 -3.55
CA SER A 88 -8.94 7.42 -2.93
C SER A 88 -9.58 7.15 -1.56
N SER A 89 -10.04 5.93 -1.31
CA SER A 89 -10.54 5.53 0.01
C SER A 89 -9.43 5.46 1.07
N ALA A 90 -8.24 5.00 0.69
CA ALA A 90 -7.07 5.02 1.57
C ALA A 90 -6.62 6.47 1.88
N GLU A 91 -6.72 7.37 0.90
CA GLU A 91 -6.37 8.80 1.06
C GLU A 91 -7.19 9.55 2.11
N LYS A 92 -8.39 9.04 2.45
CA LYS A 92 -9.23 9.58 3.52
C LYS A 92 -8.65 9.33 4.91
N HIS A 93 -7.74 8.36 5.05
CA HIS A 93 -7.21 7.90 6.33
C HIS A 93 -5.73 8.21 6.50
N LYS A 94 -4.93 8.07 5.43
CA LYS A 94 -3.48 8.28 5.44
C LYS A 94 -2.98 8.93 4.15
N PRO A 95 -1.77 9.51 4.15
CA PRO A 95 -1.15 9.97 2.92
C PRO A 95 -0.93 8.80 1.95
N VAL A 96 -1.35 8.97 0.68
CA VAL A 96 -1.04 8.03 -0.40
C VAL A 96 -0.06 8.70 -1.37
N ARG A 97 0.99 7.99 -1.74
CA ARG A 97 2.04 8.48 -2.64
C ARG A 97 2.33 7.43 -3.73
N PRO A 98 2.14 7.73 -5.02
CA PRO A 98 1.50 8.94 -5.55
C PRO A 98 0.03 9.06 -5.14
N SER A 99 -0.59 10.24 -5.28
CA SER A 99 -2.03 10.41 -4.98
C SER A 99 -2.91 9.66 -5.99
N SER A 100 -4.16 9.35 -5.63
CA SER A 100 -5.13 8.68 -6.51
C SER A 100 -5.44 9.49 -7.78
N SER A 101 -5.28 10.82 -7.73
CA SER A 101 -5.55 11.72 -8.84
C SER A 101 -4.75 11.41 -10.10
N VAL A 102 -3.54 10.85 -9.98
CA VAL A 102 -2.69 10.55 -11.15
C VAL A 102 -3.15 9.30 -11.91
N LEU A 103 -4.03 8.50 -11.31
CA LEU A 103 -4.63 7.31 -11.93
C LEU A 103 -5.88 7.64 -12.76
N ARG A 104 -6.41 8.87 -12.64
CA ARG A 104 -7.63 9.28 -13.32
C ARG A 104 -7.31 9.75 -14.74
N THR A 105 -7.64 8.94 -15.74
CA THR A 105 -7.63 9.34 -17.15
C THR A 105 -8.97 9.99 -17.51
N THR A 106 -8.94 11.24 -18.00
CA THR A 106 -10.09 12.00 -18.49
C THR A 106 -10.69 11.43 -19.77
#